data_AF-A0A4H9G6S3-F1
#
_entry.id   AF-A0A4H9G6S3-F1
#
_cell.length_a   1.000
_cell.length_b   1.000
_cell.length_c   1.000
_cell.angle_alpha   90.00
_cell.angle_beta   90.00
_cell.angle_gamma   90.00
#
_symmetry.space_group_name_H-M   'P 1'
#
loop_
_entity.id
_entity.type
_entity.pdbx_description
1 polymer ?
#
loop_
_entity_poly.entity_id
_entity_poly.type
_entity_poly.pdbx_seq_one_letter_code
_entity_poly.pdbx_strand_id
1 'polypeptide(L)'
;MTATLNLTEKQLLELSLTQVKSNEFRVLEVETGSFEDGQGEQREYARLLVCEKEEYSLLESVGMLECAEKVRFPVVQYDGSDLSEKVGKIIVTDNPEQWFFKKSKVDVGFGRQETQIVGMSYKVNMSEVATL
;
A
#
# COMPACT_ATOMS: atom_id res chain seq x y z
N MET A 1 -7.64 13.50 34.10
CA MET A 1 -8.48 13.74 32.91
C MET A 1 -7.71 13.27 31.70
N THR A 2 -8.01 12.09 31.18
CA THR A 2 -7.49 11.62 29.89
C THR A 2 -8.23 12.38 28.81
N ALA A 3 -7.56 13.33 28.15
CA ALA A 3 -8.13 14.01 27.00
C ALA A 3 -8.30 12.99 25.87
N THR A 4 -9.53 12.55 25.64
CA THR A 4 -9.86 11.73 24.48
C THR A 4 -9.80 12.63 23.26
N LEU A 5 -8.73 12.54 22.48
CA LEU A 5 -8.64 13.20 21.17
C LEU A 5 -9.70 12.56 20.26
N ASN A 6 -10.81 13.26 20.05
CA ASN A 6 -11.81 12.92 19.03
C ASN A 6 -11.26 13.30 17.64
N LEU A 7 -10.20 12.62 17.21
CA LEU A 7 -9.67 12.74 15.85
C LEU A 7 -10.47 11.82 14.93
N THR A 8 -10.89 12.35 13.78
CA THR A 8 -11.41 11.50 12.71
C THR A 8 -10.28 10.70 12.08
N GLU A 9 -10.61 9.57 11.45
CA GLU A 9 -9.62 8.76 10.74
C GLU A 9 -8.89 9.53 9.64
N LYS A 10 -9.60 10.42 8.94
CA LYS A 10 -8.98 11.30 7.94
C LYS A 10 -7.92 12.20 8.56
N GLN A 11 -8.21 12.82 9.69
CA GLN A 11 -7.23 13.67 10.40
C GLN A 11 -6.04 12.85 10.94
N LEU A 12 -6.28 11.62 11.41
CA LEU A 12 -5.21 10.73 11.86
C LEU A 12 -4.30 10.32 10.69
N LEU A 13 -4.88 10.09 9.51
CA LEU A 13 -4.14 9.79 8.29
C LEU A 13 -3.32 11.00 7.84
N GLU A 14 -3.92 12.19 7.77
CA GLU A 14 -3.23 13.44 7.43
C GLU A 14 -2.04 13.68 8.36
N LEU A 15 -2.21 13.52 9.67
CA LEU A 15 -1.12 13.62 10.64
C LEU A 15 -0.02 12.58 10.41
N SER A 16 -0.39 11.34 10.10
CA SER A 16 0.58 10.27 9.83
C SER A 16 1.39 10.56 8.57
N LEU A 17 0.76 11.11 7.53
CA LEU A 17 1.43 11.51 6.28
C LEU A 17 2.43 12.64 6.49
N THR A 18 2.25 13.53 7.47
CA THR A 18 3.28 14.55 7.78
C THR A 18 4.59 13.96 8.30
N GLN A 19 4.58 12.69 8.75
CA GLN A 19 5.76 12.00 9.26
C GLN A 19 6.42 11.10 8.20
N VAL A 20 5.78 10.90 7.05
CA VAL A 20 6.33 10.10 5.96
C VAL A 20 7.50 10.88 5.34
N LYS A 21 8.69 10.26 5.36
CA LYS A 21 9.95 10.90 4.95
C LYS A 21 10.14 10.97 3.44
N SER A 22 9.53 10.05 2.70
CA SER A 22 9.63 9.95 1.25
C SER A 22 8.30 9.61 0.63
N ASN A 23 8.02 10.20 -0.52
CA ASN A 23 6.88 9.86 -1.37
C ASN A 23 7.33 9.06 -2.61
N GLU A 24 8.59 8.65 -2.71
CA GLU A 24 9.11 7.88 -3.84
C GLU A 24 9.30 6.41 -3.47
N PHE A 25 8.63 5.52 -4.21
CA PHE A 25 8.65 4.08 -3.97
C PHE A 25 9.07 3.33 -5.22
N ARG A 26 10.03 2.41 -5.10
CA ARG A 26 10.47 1.53 -6.19
C ARG A 26 9.60 0.28 -6.25
N VAL A 27 9.08 -0.05 -7.42
CA VAL A 27 8.36 -1.31 -7.65
C VAL A 27 9.36 -2.47 -7.64
N LEU A 28 9.15 -3.42 -6.75
CA LEU A 28 9.96 -4.63 -6.63
C LEU A 28 9.33 -5.80 -7.37
N GLU A 29 8.02 -5.97 -7.21
CA GLU A 29 7.27 -7.11 -7.76
C GLU A 29 5.84 -6.67 -8.08
N VAL A 30 5.17 -7.44 -8.94
CA VAL A 30 3.74 -7.27 -9.25
C VAL A 30 3.01 -8.56 -8.85
N GLU A 31 2.03 -8.43 -7.98
CA GLU A 31 1.08 -9.51 -7.67
C GLU A 31 -0.19 -9.29 -8.51
N THR A 32 -0.58 -10.26 -9.33
CA THR A 32 -1.88 -10.28 -10.01
C THR A 32 -2.69 -11.51 -9.60
N GLY A 33 -4.01 -11.44 -9.74
CA GLY A 33 -4.87 -12.59 -9.51
C GLY A 33 -6.32 -12.27 -9.80
N SER A 34 -7.18 -13.24 -9.52
CA SER A 34 -8.64 -13.07 -9.64
C SER A 34 -9.37 -13.54 -8.40
N PHE A 35 -10.54 -12.96 -8.15
CA PHE A 35 -11.47 -13.36 -7.09
C PHE A 35 -12.90 -13.29 -7.61
N GLU A 36 -13.79 -14.05 -7.00
CA GLU A 36 -15.22 -13.94 -7.26
C GLU A 36 -15.82 -12.87 -6.34
N ASP A 37 -16.55 -11.91 -6.90
CA ASP A 37 -17.25 -10.92 -6.10
C ASP A 37 -18.54 -11.49 -5.48
N GLY A 38 -19.20 -10.69 -4.64
CA GLY A 38 -20.41 -11.15 -3.93
C GLY A 38 -21.61 -11.46 -4.84
N GLN A 39 -21.49 -11.24 -6.16
CA GLN A 39 -22.52 -11.53 -7.16
C GLN A 39 -22.14 -12.74 -8.04
N GLY A 40 -20.99 -13.37 -7.80
CA GLY A 40 -20.51 -14.49 -8.61
C GLY A 40 -19.70 -14.06 -9.83
N GLU A 41 -19.38 -12.77 -9.99
CA GLU A 41 -18.56 -12.30 -11.11
C GLU A 41 -17.07 -12.41 -10.79
N GLN A 42 -16.30 -12.99 -11.72
CA GLN A 42 -14.85 -13.04 -11.60
C GLN A 42 -14.28 -11.64 -11.86
N ARG A 43 -13.56 -11.11 -10.89
CA ARG A 43 -12.81 -9.85 -10.98
C ARG A 43 -11.33 -10.10 -10.88
N GLU A 44 -10.57 -9.36 -11.66
CA GLU A 44 -9.12 -9.36 -11.59
C GLU A 44 -8.62 -8.25 -10.66
N TYR A 45 -7.45 -8.46 -10.08
CA TYR A 45 -6.76 -7.46 -9.28
C TYR A 45 -5.26 -7.49 -9.55
N ALA A 46 -4.63 -6.33 -9.33
CA ALA A 46 -3.19 -6.20 -9.28
C ALA A 46 -2.75 -5.44 -8.03
N ARG A 47 -1.56 -5.74 -7.54
CA ARG A 47 -0.88 -5.01 -6.46
C ARG A 47 0.58 -4.85 -6.83
N LEU A 48 1.10 -3.65 -6.60
CA LEU A 48 2.52 -3.36 -6.73
C LEU A 48 3.16 -3.55 -5.37
N LEU A 49 4.14 -4.44 -5.28
CA LEU A 49 4.98 -4.57 -4.09
C LEU A 49 6.10 -3.57 -4.25
N VAL A 50 6.15 -2.62 -3.32
CA VAL A 50 7.05 -1.48 -3.40
C VAL A 50 7.89 -1.38 -2.14
N CYS A 51 9.04 -0.74 -2.26
CA CYS A 51 9.92 -0.34 -1.16
C CYS A 51 10.26 1.15 -1.31
N GLU A 52 10.45 1.84 -0.20
CA GLU A 52 10.89 3.23 -0.22
C GLU A 52 12.22 3.35 -0.99
N LYS A 53 12.33 4.33 -1.88
CA LYS A 53 13.48 4.47 -2.78
C LYS A 53 14.82 4.64 -2.04
N GLU A 54 14.82 5.41 -0.95
CA GLU A 54 16.03 5.64 -0.14
C GLU A 54 16.43 4.37 0.61
N GLU A 55 15.46 3.70 1.24
CA GLU A 55 15.67 2.41 1.91
C GLU A 55 16.25 1.38 0.95
N TYR A 56 15.64 1.24 -0.24
CA TYR A 56 16.11 0.33 -1.28
C TYR A 56 17.56 0.61 -1.64
N SER A 57 17.91 1.88 -1.88
CA SER A 57 19.27 2.28 -2.28
C SER A 57 20.31 1.97 -1.19
N LEU A 58 19.94 2.19 0.08
CA LEU A 58 20.80 1.87 1.23
C LEU A 58 21.00 0.35 1.35
N LEU A 59 19.92 -0.43 1.29
CA LEU A 59 19.98 -1.88 1.40
C LEU A 59 20.69 -2.53 0.21
N GLU A 60 20.54 -2.00 -1.00
CA GLU A 60 21.28 -2.41 -2.19
C GLU A 60 22.79 -2.22 -1.99
N SER A 61 23.20 -1.07 -1.44
CA SER A 61 24.62 -0.76 -1.22
C SER A 61 25.33 -1.71 -0.24
N VAL A 62 24.58 -2.37 0.64
CA VAL A 62 25.08 -3.34 1.62
C VAL A 62 24.69 -4.78 1.29
N GLY A 63 24.02 -5.02 0.16
CA GLY A 63 23.61 -6.35 -0.29
C GLY A 63 22.51 -7.01 0.54
N MET A 64 21.65 -6.23 1.22
CA MET A 64 20.60 -6.71 2.14
C MET A 64 19.18 -6.39 1.65
N LEU A 65 18.94 -6.43 0.33
CA LEU A 65 17.63 -6.12 -0.26
C LEU A 65 16.48 -7.02 0.23
N GLU A 66 16.80 -8.22 0.71
CA GLU A 66 15.81 -9.14 1.31
C GLU A 66 15.19 -8.61 2.61
N CYS A 67 15.86 -7.65 3.28
CA CYS A 67 15.37 -7.00 4.48
C CYS A 67 14.49 -5.77 4.20
N ALA A 68 14.30 -5.40 2.94
CA ALA A 68 13.52 -4.22 2.56
C ALA A 68 12.06 -4.34 3.01
N GLU A 69 11.52 -3.27 3.57
CA GLU A 69 10.11 -3.20 3.88
C GLU A 69 9.28 -3.22 2.59
N LYS A 70 8.48 -4.28 2.42
CA LYS A 70 7.58 -4.44 1.28
C LYS A 70 6.19 -3.95 1.63
N VAL A 71 5.79 -2.85 1.00
CA VAL A 71 4.43 -2.31 1.08
C VAL A 71 3.64 -2.73 -0.16
N ARG A 72 2.37 -3.08 -0.01
CA ARG A 72 1.50 -3.49 -1.12
C ARG A 72 0.59 -2.35 -1.52
N PHE A 73 0.80 -1.78 -2.70
CA PHE A 73 -0.07 -0.76 -3.28
C PHE A 73 -1.09 -1.41 -4.22
N PRO A 74 -2.38 -1.45 -3.86
CA PRO A 74 -3.41 -1.98 -4.76
C PRO A 74 -3.58 -1.08 -5.98
N VAL A 75 -3.73 -1.72 -7.15
CA VAL A 75 -4.08 -1.03 -8.39
C VAL A 75 -5.59 -0.93 -8.50
N VAL A 76 -6.10 0.30 -8.55
CA VAL A 76 -7.53 0.60 -8.69
C VAL A 76 -7.88 0.64 -10.17
N GLN A 77 -9.06 0.10 -10.52
CA GLN A 77 -9.53 -0.03 -11.91
C GLN A 77 -8.56 -0.82 -12.79
N TYR A 78 -7.94 -1.86 -12.24
CA TYR A 78 -7.11 -2.78 -13.00
C TYR A 78 -7.93 -3.43 -14.13
N ASP A 79 -7.36 -3.45 -15.33
CA ASP A 79 -8.02 -3.86 -16.58
C ASP A 79 -7.50 -5.19 -17.14
N GLY A 80 -6.66 -5.91 -16.38
CA GLY A 80 -6.06 -7.18 -16.81
C GLY A 80 -4.71 -7.04 -17.53
N SER A 81 -4.21 -5.81 -17.72
CA SER A 81 -2.93 -5.58 -18.42
C SER A 81 -1.72 -6.17 -17.69
N ASP A 82 -0.75 -6.70 -18.44
CA ASP A 82 0.52 -7.13 -17.85
C ASP A 82 1.33 -5.93 -17.36
N LEU A 83 1.63 -5.91 -16.06
CA LEU A 83 2.39 -4.84 -15.39
C LEU A 83 3.84 -5.24 -15.11
N SER A 84 4.33 -6.38 -15.61
CA SER A 84 5.68 -6.88 -15.33
C SER A 84 6.78 -5.89 -15.71
N GLU A 85 6.57 -5.09 -16.77
CA GLU A 85 7.49 -4.02 -17.19
C GLU A 85 7.61 -2.86 -16.20
N LYS A 86 6.73 -2.78 -15.21
CA LYS A 86 6.74 -1.73 -14.18
C LYS A 86 7.69 -2.05 -13.03
N VAL A 87 8.21 -3.27 -12.95
CA VAL A 87 9.24 -3.64 -11.98
C VAL A 87 10.49 -2.78 -12.18
N GLY A 88 11.00 -2.21 -11.10
CA GLY A 88 12.15 -1.29 -11.08
C GLY A 88 11.80 0.18 -11.35
N LYS A 89 10.54 0.50 -11.72
CA LYS A 89 10.08 1.89 -11.86
C LYS A 89 9.82 2.54 -10.51
N ILE A 90 9.76 3.87 -10.51
CA ILE A 90 9.49 4.68 -9.31
C ILE A 90 8.08 5.23 -9.39
N ILE A 91 7.31 4.99 -8.34
CA ILE A 91 6.00 5.58 -8.09
C ILE A 91 6.20 6.77 -7.16
N VAL A 92 5.57 7.89 -7.50
CA VAL A 92 5.50 9.07 -6.64
C VAL A 92 4.09 9.13 -6.04
N THR A 93 3.99 9.14 -4.71
CA THR A 93 2.72 9.16 -3.97
C THR A 93 2.38 10.59 -3.55
N ASP A 94 2.13 11.46 -4.53
CA ASP A 94 1.92 12.90 -4.32
C ASP A 94 0.48 13.27 -3.96
N ASN A 95 -0.49 12.38 -4.17
CA ASN A 95 -1.90 12.61 -3.88
C ASN A 95 -2.31 12.07 -2.50
N PRO A 96 -2.50 12.91 -1.47
CA PRO A 96 -2.81 12.46 -0.11
C PRO A 96 -4.14 11.70 -0.01
N GLU A 97 -5.11 11.96 -0.90
CA GLU A 97 -6.44 11.33 -0.87
C GLU A 97 -6.40 9.86 -1.34
N GLN A 98 -5.30 9.43 -1.97
CA GLN A 98 -5.11 8.02 -2.35
C GLN A 98 -4.51 7.17 -1.23
N TRP A 99 -3.97 7.81 -0.18
CA TRP A 99 -3.52 7.11 1.02
C TRP A 99 -4.70 6.62 1.85
N PHE A 100 -4.50 5.50 2.52
CA PHE A 100 -5.50 4.95 3.44
C PHE A 100 -4.84 4.08 4.51
N PHE A 101 -5.55 3.90 5.63
CA PHE A 101 -5.16 2.92 6.64
C PHE A 101 -5.51 1.51 6.20
N LYS A 102 -4.51 0.64 6.20
CA LYS A 102 -4.74 -0.79 6.11
C LYS A 102 -5.29 -1.27 7.45
N LYS A 103 -6.46 -1.91 7.41
CA LYS A 103 -7.12 -2.48 8.57
C LYS A 103 -7.19 -3.99 8.45
N SER A 104 -6.99 -4.69 9.57
CA SER A 104 -7.18 -6.13 9.65
C SER A 104 -7.98 -6.48 10.90
N LYS A 105 -8.73 -7.59 10.82
CA LYS A 105 -9.24 -8.24 12.03
C LYS A 105 -8.05 -8.90 12.72
N VAL A 106 -7.82 -8.53 13.97
CA VAL A 106 -6.78 -9.08 14.82
C VAL A 106 -7.47 -9.83 15.96
N ASP A 107 -7.01 -11.04 16.26
CA ASP A 107 -7.50 -11.77 17.43
C ASP A 107 -7.01 -11.07 18.70
N VAL A 108 -7.95 -10.73 19.57
CA VAL A 108 -7.67 -10.06 20.86
C VAL A 108 -7.95 -11.02 22.03
N GLY A 109 -7.96 -12.33 21.77
CA GLY A 109 -8.22 -13.37 22.75
C GLY A 109 -9.70 -13.72 22.91
N PHE A 110 -9.95 -14.88 23.56
CA PHE A 110 -11.29 -15.41 23.85
C PHE A 110 -12.22 -15.51 22.63
N GLY A 111 -11.65 -15.74 21.44
CA GLY A 111 -12.39 -15.81 20.18
C GLY A 111 -12.97 -14.47 19.70
N ARG A 112 -12.54 -13.35 20.30
CA ARG A 112 -12.95 -12.00 19.89
C ARG A 112 -11.94 -11.47 18.87
N GLN A 113 -12.47 -10.90 17.81
CA GLN A 113 -11.68 -10.20 16.80
C GLN A 113 -12.05 -8.73 16.78
N GLU A 114 -11.04 -7.87 16.77
CA GLU A 114 -11.21 -6.43 16.63
C GLU A 114 -10.52 -5.94 15.37
N THR A 115 -11.12 -4.95 14.72
CA THR A 115 -10.51 -4.30 13.56
C THR A 115 -9.47 -3.30 14.06
N GLN A 116 -8.21 -3.52 13.70
CA GLN A 116 -7.10 -2.64 14.05
C GLN A 116 -6.42 -2.08 12.78
N ILE A 117 -5.86 -0.88 12.90
CA ILE A 117 -4.96 -0.32 11.90
C ILE A 117 -3.65 -1.08 11.99
N VAL A 118 -3.23 -1.67 10.88
CA VAL A 118 -2.00 -2.50 10.78
C VAL A 118 -0.96 -1.91 9.84
N GLY A 119 -1.22 -0.72 9.30
CA GLY A 119 -0.29 0.01 8.43
C GLY A 119 -0.99 1.04 7.56
N MET A 120 -0.22 1.64 6.66
CA MET A 120 -0.70 2.56 5.64
C MET A 120 -0.37 2.01 4.25
N SER A 121 -1.16 2.42 3.26
CA SER A 121 -0.96 2.03 1.87
C SER A 121 -1.48 3.13 0.95
N TYR A 122 -1.00 3.11 -0.29
CA TYR A 122 -1.42 4.02 -1.34
C TYR A 122 -2.19 3.26 -2.43
N LYS A 123 -3.32 3.81 -2.87
CA LYS A 123 -4.09 3.28 -4.00
C LYS A 123 -3.50 3.86 -5.28
N VAL A 124 -2.97 3.03 -6.17
CA VAL A 124 -2.45 3.51 -7.46
C VAL A 124 -3.53 3.32 -8.51
N ASN A 125 -3.92 4.36 -9.23
CA ASN A 125 -4.86 4.21 -10.34
C ASN A 125 -4.15 3.58 -11.55
N MET A 126 -4.86 2.79 -12.33
CA MET A 126 -4.32 2.19 -13.54
C MET A 126 -3.73 3.23 -14.52
N SER A 127 -4.32 4.42 -14.58
CA SER A 127 -3.79 5.54 -15.36
C SER A 127 -2.41 6.01 -14.88
N GLU A 128 -2.17 6.02 -13.57
CA GLU A 128 -0.86 6.37 -12.99
C GLU A 128 0.15 5.27 -13.30
N VAL A 129 -0.24 4.00 -13.14
CA VAL A 129 0.59 2.84 -13.49
C VAL A 129 1.01 2.88 -14.97
N ALA A 130 0.11 3.22 -15.88
CA ALA A 130 0.39 3.29 -17.32
C ALA A 130 1.48 4.32 -17.67
N THR A 131 1.67 5.34 -16.83
CA THR A 131 2.65 6.42 -17.07
C THR A 131 4.05 6.16 -16.48
N LEU A 132 4.23 5.06 -15.74
CA LEU A 132 5.52 4.61 -15.18
C LEU A 132 6.46 4.03 -16.25
#